data_AF-A0A6N7UY54-F1
#
_entry.id   AF-A0A6N7UY54-F1
#
_cell.length_a   1.000
_cell.length_b   1.000
_cell.length_c   1.000
_cell.angle_alpha   90.00
_cell.angle_beta   90.00
_cell.angle_gamma   90.00
#
_symmetry.space_group_name_H-M   'P 1'
#
loop_
_entity.id
_entity.type
_entity.pdbx_description
1 polymer ?
#
loop_
_entity_poly.entity_id
_entity_poly.type
_entity_poly.pdbx_seq_one_letter_code
_entity_poly.pdbx_strand_id
1 'polypeptide(L)'
;MGELSSRMRSVGRTGQLWEWLASSLHPALRARLKRARHLSIRFREPDYGLVSVIVPFHNVAPYLDRCLRSLVGQSYSRLEIILVDDGSTDPSARIAAGYAR
;
A
#
# COMPACT_ATOMS: atom_id res chain seq x y z
N MET A 1 0.35 17.43 -4.96
CA MET A 1 1.17 16.23 -4.66
C MET A 1 0.38 14.92 -4.61
N GLY A 2 -0.96 14.91 -4.51
CA GLY A 2 -1.77 13.67 -4.48
C GLY A 2 -2.13 13.05 -5.85
N GLU A 3 -2.26 13.85 -6.92
CA GLU A 3 -2.64 13.33 -8.25
C GLU A 3 -1.54 12.51 -8.94
N LEU A 4 -0.27 12.85 -8.71
CA LEU A 4 0.88 12.15 -9.29
C LEU A 4 1.05 10.74 -8.70
N SER A 5 0.78 10.57 -7.41
CA SER A 5 0.88 9.28 -6.71
C SER A 5 -0.25 8.32 -7.08
N SER A 6 -1.47 8.84 -7.30
CA SER A 6 -2.62 8.05 -7.75
C SER A 6 -2.45 7.58 -9.21
N ARG A 7 -1.89 8.43 -10.08
CA ARG A 7 -1.61 8.10 -11.49
C ARG A 7 -0.40 7.20 -11.71
N MET A 8 0.55 7.14 -10.78
CA MET A 8 1.69 6.21 -10.87
C MET A 8 1.29 4.74 -10.64
N ARG A 9 0.17 4.46 -9.97
CA ARG A 9 -0.31 3.08 -9.74
C ARG A 9 -1.06 2.50 -10.94
N SER A 10 -1.61 3.32 -11.83
CA SER A 10 -2.31 2.82 -13.03
C SER A 10 -1.36 2.51 -14.19
N VAL A 11 -0.10 2.94 -14.14
CA VAL A 11 0.92 2.62 -15.15
C VAL A 11 1.60 1.29 -14.84
N GLY A 12 0.78 0.30 -14.51
CA GLY A 12 1.16 -1.10 -14.40
C GLY A 12 0.98 -1.82 -15.74
N ARG A 13 1.90 -1.55 -16.68
CA ARG A 13 2.36 -2.45 -17.77
C ARG A 13 3.12 -1.66 -18.83
N THR A 14 4.44 -1.88 -18.85
CA THR A 14 5.33 -1.85 -20.03
C THR A 14 4.88 -0.96 -21.21
N GLY A 15 5.26 0.31 -21.20
CA GLY A 15 5.27 1.16 -22.41
C GLY A 15 4.84 2.60 -22.18
N GLN A 16 3.75 2.83 -21.44
CA GLN A 16 3.09 4.13 -21.44
C GLN A 16 3.81 5.23 -20.62
N LEU A 17 4.62 4.86 -19.63
CA LEU A 17 5.41 5.84 -18.84
C LEU A 17 6.53 6.49 -19.69
N TRP A 18 7.16 5.71 -20.58
CA TRP A 18 8.25 6.18 -21.42
C TRP A 18 7.76 7.11 -22.54
N GLU A 19 6.56 6.90 -23.07
CA GLU A 19 5.95 7.77 -24.08
C GLU A 19 5.63 9.16 -23.51
N TRP A 20 5.09 9.21 -22.29
CA TRP A 20 4.84 10.48 -21.60
C TRP A 20 6.14 11.20 -21.22
N LEU A 21 7.10 10.52 -20.60
CA LEU A 21 8.40 11.14 -20.27
C LEU A 21 9.17 11.59 -21.51
N ALA A 22 9.12 10.84 -22.61
CA ALA A 22 9.72 11.25 -23.87
C ALA A 22 9.03 12.49 -24.43
N SER A 23 7.70 12.60 -24.31
CA SER A 23 6.92 13.75 -24.78
C SER A 23 7.38 15.09 -24.18
N SER A 24 7.92 15.06 -22.97
CA SER A 24 8.44 16.24 -22.24
C SER A 24 9.93 16.52 -22.45
N LEU A 25 10.66 15.68 -23.19
CA LEU A 25 12.10 15.84 -23.45
C LEU A 25 12.37 16.32 -24.88
N HIS A 26 13.30 17.27 -25.01
CA HIS A 26 13.78 17.83 -26.28
C HIS A 26 14.26 16.72 -27.25
N PRO A 27 14.03 16.83 -28.57
CA PRO A 27 14.31 15.77 -29.56
C PRO A 27 15.73 15.16 -29.49
N ALA A 28 16.73 15.98 -29.16
CA ALA A 28 18.12 15.55 -29.00
C ALA A 28 18.33 14.56 -27.82
N LEU A 29 17.55 14.69 -26.74
CA LEU A 29 17.59 13.77 -25.60
C LEU A 29 16.95 12.42 -25.93
N ARG A 30 15.88 12.40 -26.75
CA ARG A 30 15.24 11.16 -27.23
C ARG A 30 16.18 10.31 -28.07
N ALA A 31 16.96 10.93 -28.97
CA ALA A 31 17.94 10.22 -29.79
C ALA A 31 19.08 9.60 -28.95
N ARG A 32 19.38 10.19 -27.79
CA ARG A 32 20.41 9.67 -26.86
C ARG A 32 19.90 8.47 -26.05
N LEU A 33 18.64 8.50 -25.63
CA LEU A 33 17.98 7.38 -24.97
C LEU A 33 17.75 6.18 -25.89
N LYS A 34 17.46 6.39 -27.19
CA LYS A 34 17.35 5.31 -28.19
C LYS A 34 18.65 4.54 -28.43
N ARG A 35 19.83 5.12 -28.14
CA ARG A 35 21.13 4.43 -28.24
C ARG A 35 21.47 3.61 -26.99
N ALA A 36 20.83 3.89 -25.86
CA ALA A 36 21.00 3.14 -24.62
C ALA A 36 20.15 1.85 -24.57
N ARG A 37 20.05 1.12 -25.71
CA ARG A 37 19.21 -0.11 -25.85
C ARG A 37 19.62 -1.27 -24.95
N HIS A 38 20.70 -1.12 -24.18
CA HIS A 38 21.25 -2.16 -23.32
C HIS A 38 21.20 -1.83 -21.82
N LEU A 39 20.67 -0.67 -21.41
CA LEU A 39 20.43 -0.40 -20.00
C LEU A 39 19.00 -0.77 -19.63
N SER A 40 18.75 -2.08 -19.46
CA SER A 40 17.55 -2.54 -18.77
C SER A 40 17.69 -2.26 -17.29
N ILE A 41 17.46 -1.00 -16.88
CA ILE A 41 17.24 -0.68 -15.47
C ILE A 41 15.93 -1.36 -15.09
N ARG A 42 16.02 -2.60 -14.58
CA ARG A 42 14.89 -3.24 -13.92
C ARG A 42 14.68 -2.48 -12.62
N PHE A 43 13.67 -1.61 -12.60
CA PHE A 43 13.13 -1.11 -11.35
C PHE A 43 12.64 -2.33 -10.57
N ARG A 44 13.36 -2.68 -9.51
CA ARG A 44 12.86 -3.62 -8.52
C ARG A 44 11.68 -2.91 -7.85
N GLU A 45 10.50 -3.50 -7.92
CA GLU A 45 9.37 -3.06 -7.08
C GLU A 45 9.88 -2.99 -5.64
N PRO A 46 9.80 -1.83 -4.97
CA PRO A 46 10.20 -1.73 -3.58
C PRO A 46 9.41 -2.75 -2.75
N ASP A 47 10.12 -3.71 -2.16
CA ASP A 47 9.53 -4.62 -1.18
C ASP A 47 9.38 -3.86 0.13
N TYR A 48 8.26 -3.16 0.25
CA TYR A 48 7.81 -2.63 1.53
C TYR A 48 7.52 -3.87 2.41
N GLY A 49 8.29 -4.06 3.47
CA GLY A 49 8.29 -5.30 4.27
C GLY A 49 6.99 -5.58 5.04
N LEU A 50 7.00 -6.57 5.93
CA LEU A 50 5.85 -6.80 6.83
C LEU A 50 5.64 -5.58 7.74
N VAL A 51 4.38 -5.14 7.89
CA VAL A 51 3.97 -4.09 8.83
C VAL A 51 3.09 -4.70 9.91
N SER A 52 3.50 -4.55 11.17
CA SER A 52 2.72 -4.99 12.34
C SER A 52 1.94 -3.81 12.94
N VAL A 53 0.64 -3.97 13.09
CA VAL A 53 -0.27 -2.98 13.68
C VAL A 53 -0.76 -3.51 15.02
N ILE A 54 -0.34 -2.88 16.11
CA ILE A 54 -0.77 -3.23 17.47
C ILE A 54 -1.99 -2.38 17.81
N VAL A 55 -3.09 -3.03 18.18
CA VAL A 55 -4.36 -2.38 18.53
C VAL A 55 -4.70 -2.73 19.98
N PRO A 56 -4.27 -1.91 20.96
CA PRO A 56 -4.76 -2.02 22.32
C PRO A 56 -6.22 -1.54 22.37
N PHE A 57 -7.04 -2.23 23.15
CA PHE A 57 -8.45 -1.86 23.30
C PHE A 57 -8.98 -2.21 24.70
N HIS A 58 -9.92 -1.38 25.19
CA HIS A 58 -10.63 -1.58 26.44
C HIS A 58 -12.02 -0.94 26.35
N ASN A 59 -13.09 -1.74 26.44
CA ASN A 59 -14.48 -1.28 26.44
C ASN A 59 -14.87 -0.36 25.25
N VAL A 60 -14.53 -0.77 24.03
CA VAL A 60 -14.75 -0.01 22.78
C VAL A 60 -15.67 -0.73 21.79
N ALA A 61 -16.59 -1.59 22.29
CA ALA A 61 -17.49 -2.38 21.44
C ALA A 61 -18.21 -1.57 20.35
N PRO A 62 -18.68 -0.32 20.57
CA PRO A 62 -19.35 0.47 19.54
C PRO A 62 -18.47 0.80 18.31
N TYR A 63 -17.14 0.78 18.45
CA TYR A 63 -16.21 1.25 17.43
C TYR A 63 -15.28 0.15 16.90
N LEU A 64 -15.09 -0.92 17.67
CA LEU A 64 -14.09 -1.94 17.40
C LEU A 64 -14.31 -2.62 16.06
N ASP A 65 -15.55 -3.02 15.75
CA ASP A 65 -15.87 -3.67 14.46
C ASP A 65 -15.52 -2.78 13.26
N ARG A 66 -15.88 -1.49 13.31
CA ARG A 66 -15.54 -0.53 12.24
C ARG A 66 -14.03 -0.36 12.09
N CYS A 67 -13.30 -0.28 13.20
CA CYS A 67 -11.84 -0.19 13.21
C CYS A 67 -11.21 -1.42 12.54
N LEU A 68 -11.59 -2.61 12.96
CA LEU A 68 -11.04 -3.87 12.45
C LEU A 68 -11.37 -4.10 10.98
N ARG A 69 -12.60 -3.78 10.52
CA ARG A 69 -12.96 -3.80 9.09
C ARG A 69 -12.07 -2.88 8.26
N SER A 70 -11.75 -1.69 8.79
CA SER A 70 -10.85 -0.75 8.11
C SER A 70 -9.44 -1.34 7.97
N LEU A 71 -8.89 -1.93 9.03
CA LEU A 71 -7.55 -2.53 9.01
C LEU A 71 -7.45 -3.76 8.10
N VAL A 72 -8.47 -4.63 8.10
CA VAL A 72 -8.52 -5.80 7.22
C VAL A 72 -8.74 -5.39 5.74
N GLY A 73 -9.40 -4.26 5.50
CA GLY A 73 -9.67 -3.72 4.16
C GLY A 73 -8.54 -2.89 3.55
N GLN A 74 -7.35 -2.84 4.14
CA GLN A 74 -6.24 -2.05 3.60
C GLN A 74 -5.75 -2.57 2.25
N SER A 75 -5.31 -1.66 1.38
CA SER A 75 -4.70 -2.01 0.09
C SER A 75 -3.30 -2.61 0.22
N TYR A 76 -2.70 -2.48 1.40
CA TYR A 76 -1.42 -3.08 1.74
C TYR A 76 -1.63 -4.50 2.28
N SER A 77 -1.13 -5.51 1.58
CA SER A 77 -1.42 -6.92 1.90
C SER A 77 -0.49 -7.54 2.94
N ARG A 78 0.69 -6.95 3.19
CA ARG A 78 1.67 -7.48 4.14
C ARG A 78 1.44 -6.91 5.54
N LEU A 79 0.27 -7.15 6.10
CA LEU A 79 -0.12 -6.71 7.44
C LEU A 79 -0.19 -7.86 8.43
N GLU A 80 0.34 -7.63 9.62
CA GLU A 80 0.06 -8.38 10.83
C GLU A 80 -0.72 -7.47 11.78
N ILE A 81 -1.84 -7.92 12.33
CA ILE A 81 -2.68 -7.13 13.24
C ILE A 81 -2.71 -7.85 14.58
N ILE A 82 -2.21 -7.21 15.63
CA ILE A 82 -2.11 -7.76 16.99
C ILE A 82 -3.11 -7.03 17.86
N LEU A 83 -4.17 -7.73 18.29
CA LEU A 83 -5.22 -7.18 19.16
C LEU A 83 -4.86 -7.45 20.62
N VAL A 84 -4.83 -6.40 21.45
CA VAL A 84 -4.48 -6.50 22.87
C VAL A 84 -5.65 -5.99 23.70
N ASP A 85 -6.35 -6.91 24.35
CA ASP A 85 -7.43 -6.58 25.28
C ASP A 85 -6.86 -6.23 26.66
N ASP A 86 -7.12 -5.01 27.14
CA ASP A 86 -6.71 -4.52 28.46
C ASP A 86 -7.81 -4.78 29.53
N GLY A 87 -8.40 -5.97 29.50
CA GLY A 87 -9.40 -6.39 30.48
C GLY A 87 -10.80 -5.84 30.24
N SER A 88 -11.25 -5.78 28.98
CA SER A 88 -12.61 -5.34 28.65
C SER A 88 -13.67 -6.16 29.39
N THR A 89 -14.67 -5.46 29.93
CA THR A 89 -15.86 -6.05 30.56
C THR A 89 -17.09 -5.98 29.66
N ASP A 90 -16.99 -5.29 28.54
CA ASP A 90 -18.00 -5.24 27.50
C ASP A 90 -17.78 -6.33 26.42
N PRO A 91 -18.60 -6.40 25.35
CA PRO A 91 -18.41 -7.38 24.28
C PRO A 91 -17.17 -7.19 23.38
N SER A 92 -16.27 -6.23 23.65
CA SER A 92 -15.10 -5.93 22.80
C SER A 92 -14.24 -7.17 22.54
N ALA A 93 -13.95 -7.96 23.57
CA ALA A 93 -13.16 -9.19 23.44
C ALA A 93 -13.81 -10.21 22.48
N ARG A 94 -15.14 -10.34 22.54
CA ARG A 94 -15.90 -11.21 21.65
C ARG A 94 -15.87 -10.71 20.21
N ILE A 95 -15.96 -9.39 20.01
CA ILE A 95 -15.83 -8.78 18.68
C ILE A 95 -14.43 -9.07 18.13
N ALA A 96 -13.37 -8.79 18.89
CA ALA A 96 -11.99 -9.05 18.50
C ALA A 96 -11.74 -10.53 18.14
N ALA A 97 -12.27 -11.47 18.93
CA ALA A 97 -12.16 -12.90 18.66
C ALA A 97 -12.77 -13.32 17.31
N GLY A 98 -13.81 -12.62 16.83
CA GLY A 98 -14.39 -12.85 15.51
C GLY A 98 -13.47 -12.52 14.33
N TYR A 99 -12.37 -11.80 14.58
CA TYR A 99 -11.37 -11.42 13.57
C TYR A 99 -10.09 -12.26 13.63
N ALA A 100 -9.88 -13.03 14.70
CA ALA A 100 -8.71 -13.90 14.83
C ALA A 100 -8.78 -15.05 13.80
N ARG A 101 -7.69 -15.28 13.07
CA ARG A 101 -7.56 -16.33 12.05
C ARG A 101 -6.22 -17.03 12.17
#